data_AF-A0A2V6WAR8-F1
#
_entry.id   AF-A0A2V6WAR8-F1
#
_cell.length_a   1.000
_cell.length_b   1.000
_cell.length_c   1.000
_cell.angle_alpha   90.00
_cell.angle_beta   90.00
_cell.angle_gamma   90.00
#
_symmetry.space_group_name_H-M   'P 1'
#
loop_
_entity.id
_entity.type
_entity.pdbx_description
1 polymer ?
#
loop_
_entity_poly.entity_id
_entity_poly.type
_entity_poly.pdbx_seq_one_letter_code
_entity_poly.pdbx_strand_id
1 'polypeptide(L)' 'GTIAEVVRGACPYGPVLVVDDGSSDGTAVAAETAGATVLEIPRRRGKGAALRAGVAAARARAAERVITLDGDGQ' A
#
# COMPACT_ATOMS: atom_id res chain seq x y z
N GLY A 1 9.68 3.62 10.42
CA GLY A 1 9.76 2.16 10.18
C GLY A 1 9.97 1.88 8.71
N THR A 2 10.19 0.63 8.32
CA THR A 2 10.17 0.23 6.91
C THR A 2 8.75 -0.10 6.45
N ILE A 3 8.48 -0.03 5.14
CA ILE A 3 7.18 -0.47 4.59
C ILE A 3 6.84 -1.89 5.04
N ALA A 4 7.83 -2.78 5.13
CA ALA A 4 7.64 -4.15 5.56
C ALA A 4 7.20 -4.26 7.03
N GLU A 5 7.67 -3.37 7.91
CA GLU A 5 7.21 -3.30 9.31
C GLU A 5 5.77 -2.81 9.40
N VAL A 6 5.42 -1.76 8.63
CA VAL A 6 4.04 -1.24 8.57
C VAL A 6 3.08 -2.33 8.09
N VAL A 7 3.44 -3.04 7.01
CA VAL A 7 2.64 -4.14 6.48
C VAL A 7 2.47 -5.24 7.53
N ARG A 8 3.56 -5.74 8.13
CA ARG A 8 3.49 -6.78 9.16
C ARG A 8 2.65 -6.37 10.37
N GLY A 9 2.70 -5.10 10.76
CA GLY A 9 1.88 -4.56 11.84
C GLY A 9 0.40 -4.46 11.49
N ALA A 10 0.07 -4.21 10.21
CA ALA A 10 -1.30 -4.05 9.74
C ALA A 10 -1.99 -5.38 9.37
N CYS A 11 -1.26 -6.38 8.87
CA CYS A 11 -1.79 -7.66 8.44
C CYS A 11 -2.69 -8.38 9.47
N PRO A 12 -2.41 -8.36 10.79
CA PRO A 12 -3.31 -8.97 11.79
C PRO A 12 -4.71 -8.36 11.84
N TYR A 13 -4.89 -7.13 11.35
CA TYR A 13 -6.17 -6.41 11.39
C TYR A 13 -6.97 -6.51 10.09
N GLY A 14 -6.37 -7.05 9.02
CA GLY A 14 -7.05 -7.28 7.76
C GLY A 14 -6.13 -7.26 6.54
N PRO A 15 -6.72 -7.39 5.33
CA PRO A 15 -5.98 -7.32 4.08
C PRO A 15 -5.28 -5.98 3.92
N VAL A 16 -3.99 -6.02 3.53
CA VAL A 16 -3.18 -4.83 3.30
C VAL A 16 -2.99 -4.62 1.80
N LEU A 17 -3.34 -3.44 1.33
CA LEU A 17 -3.04 -2.96 -0.02
C LEU A 17 -2.01 -1.83 0.09
N VAL A 18 -0.83 -2.05 -0.46
CA VAL A 18 0.19 -1.00 -0.62
C VAL A 18 0.06 -0.41 -2.02
N VAL A 19 0.04 0.91 -2.12
CA VAL A 19 0.13 1.61 -3.40
C VAL A 19 1.55 2.11 -3.56
N ASP A 20 2.31 1.51 -4.47
CA ASP A 20 3.66 1.94 -4.78
C ASP A 20 3.66 2.98 -5.90
N ASP A 21 3.91 4.24 -5.57
CA ASP A 21 3.86 5.36 -6.52
C ASP A 21 5.20 5.58 -7.25
N GLY A 22 5.74 4.50 -7.82
CA GLY A 22 6.95 4.51 -8.64
C GLY A 22 8.25 4.54 -7.84
N SER A 23 8.33 3.73 -6.78
CA SER A 23 9.59 3.52 -6.07
C SER A 23 10.59 2.76 -6.93
N SER A 24 11.89 2.98 -6.71
CA SER A 24 12.99 2.33 -7.46
C SER A 24 13.97 1.58 -6.55
N ASP A 25 13.62 1.42 -5.28
CA ASP A 25 14.49 0.93 -4.20
C ASP A 25 14.07 -0.45 -3.66
N GLY A 26 13.13 -1.12 -4.34
CA GLY A 26 12.61 -2.42 -3.91
C GLY A 26 11.43 -2.34 -2.93
N THR A 27 10.86 -1.15 -2.69
CA THR A 27 9.68 -0.95 -1.83
C THR A 27 8.51 -1.90 -2.16
N ALA A 28 8.16 -2.06 -3.44
CA ALA A 28 7.11 -2.98 -3.86
C ALA A 28 7.41 -4.43 -3.42
N VAL A 29 8.59 -4.94 -3.75
CA VAL A 29 9.04 -6.29 -3.38
C VAL A 29 9.04 -6.50 -1.86
N ALA A 30 9.51 -5.51 -1.10
CA ALA A 30 9.52 -5.57 0.35
C ALA A 30 8.10 -5.63 0.95
N ALA A 31 7.15 -4.89 0.37
CA ALA A 31 5.75 -4.90 0.78
C ALA A 31 5.05 -6.24 0.45
N GLU A 32 5.25 -6.77 -0.75
CA GLU A 32 4.70 -8.08 -1.15
C GLU A 32 5.23 -9.19 -0.26
N THR A 33 6.55 -9.21 -0.04
CA THR A 33 7.20 -10.21 0.83
C THR A 33 6.69 -10.14 2.26
N ALA A 34 6.27 -8.96 2.72
CA ALA A 34 5.69 -8.76 4.05
C ALA A 34 4.21 -9.17 4.15
N GLY A 35 3.55 -9.52 3.04
CA GLY A 35 2.17 -10.01 3.01
C GLY A 35 1.14 -9.04 2.45
N ALA A 36 1.56 -7.91 1.88
CA ALA A 36 0.64 -6.99 1.20
C ALA A 36 0.33 -7.43 -0.23
N THR A 37 -0.86 -7.07 -0.71
CA THR A 37 -1.08 -6.90 -2.16
C THR A 37 -0.48 -5.55 -2.57
N VAL A 38 0.27 -5.49 -3.67
CA VAL A 38 0.83 -4.22 -4.17
C VAL A 38 0.11 -3.78 -5.44
N LEU A 39 -0.21 -2.49 -5.49
CA LEU A 39 -0.65 -1.78 -6.68
C LEU A 39 0.48 -0.83 -7.10
N GLU A 40 1.22 -1.21 -8.13
CA GLU A 40 2.30 -0.38 -8.67
C GLU A 40 1.78 0.65 -9.67
N ILE A 41 2.23 1.90 -9.50
CA ILE A 41 2.03 3.00 -10.45
C ILE A 41 3.37 3.26 -11.14
N PRO A 42 3.51 3.03 -12.45
CA PRO A 42 4.82 3.04 -13.14
C PRO A 42 5.61 4.35 -13.08
N ARG A 43 4.95 5.47 -12.76
CA ARG A 43 5.58 6.79 -12.66
C ARG A 43 4.93 7.54 -11.51
N ARG A 44 5.74 8.15 -10.65
CA ARG A 44 5.28 8.96 -9.52
C ARG A 44 4.22 9.98 -9.93
N ARG A 45 3.01 9.84 -9.40
CA ARG A 45 1.84 10.72 -9.62
C ARG A 45 1.51 11.59 -8.42
N GLY A 46 2.15 11.36 -7.28
CA GLY A 46 1.96 12.03 -6.01
C GLY A 46 0.89 11.38 -5.12
N LYS A 47 0.97 11.68 -3.81
CA LYS A 47 0.13 11.09 -2.75
C LYS A 47 -1.38 11.10 -3.05
N GLY A 48 -1.91 12.19 -3.60
CA GLY A 48 -3.33 12.28 -3.93
C GLY A 48 -3.77 11.32 -5.04
N ALA A 49 -2.91 11.07 -6.03
CA ALA A 49 -3.20 10.10 -7.09
C ALA A 49 -3.10 8.66 -6.56
N ALA A 50 -2.07 8.37 -5.75
CA ALA A 50 -1.91 7.08 -5.08
C ALA A 50 -3.12 6.74 -4.20
N LEU A 51 -3.58 7.68 -3.38
CA LEU A 51 -4.75 7.48 -2.52
C LEU A 51 -6.02 7.17 -3.32
N ARG A 52 -6.29 7.91 -4.40
CA ARG A 52 -7.44 7.65 -5.27
C ARG A 52 -7.37 6.27 -5.92
N ALA A 53 -6.18 5.86 -6.39
CA ALA A 53 -5.96 4.54 -6.95
C ALA A 53 -6.19 3.44 -5.91
N GLY A 54 -5.65 3.60 -4.69
CA GLY A 54 -5.85 2.68 -3.57
C GLY A 54 -7.30 2.52 -3.16
N VAL A 55 -8.04 3.63 -3.01
CA VAL A 55 -9.48 3.59 -2.68
C VAL A 55 -10.27 2.90 -3.80
N ALA A 56 -10.01 3.20 -5.07
CA ALA A 56 -10.68 2.54 -6.19
C ALA A 56 -10.41 1.03 -6.21
N ALA A 57 -9.15 0.63 -5.97
CA ALA A 57 -8.73 -0.77 -5.91
C ALA A 57 -9.33 -1.52 -4.71
N ALA A 58 -9.45 -0.88 -3.55
CA ALA A 58 -10.12 -1.44 -2.39
C ALA A 58 -11.63 -1.61 -2.64
N ARG A 59 -12.27 -0.61 -3.25
CA ARG A 59 -13.70 -0.65 -3.59
C ARG A 59 -14.02 -1.74 -4.61
N ALA A 60 -13.14 -1.95 -5.60
CA ALA A 60 -13.24 -3.07 -6.55
C ALA A 60 -13.12 -4.45 -5.88
N ARG A 61 -12.50 -4.52 -4.70
CA ARG A 61 -12.41 -5.72 -3.84
C ARG A 61 -13.52 -5.80 -2.79
N ALA A 62 -14.60 -5.04 -2.97
CA ALA A 62 -15.74 -4.97 -2.06
C ALA A 62 -15.38 -4.55 -0.62
N ALA A 63 -14.30 -3.78 -0.44
CA ALA A 63 -13.96 -3.24 0.87
C ALA A 63 -15.04 -2.24 1.34
N GLU A 64 -15.60 -2.49 2.52
CA GLU A 64 -16.65 -1.64 3.09
C GLU A 64 -16.09 -0.43 3.85
N ARG A 65 -14.85 -0.54 4.32
CA ARG A 65 -14.09 0.52 5.01
C ARG A 65 -12.65 0.51 4.52
N VAL A 66 -12.03 1.69 4.51
CA VAL A 66 -10.63 1.87 4.15
C VAL A 66 -9.96 2.67 5.25
N ILE A 67 -8.84 2.17 5.75
CA ILE A 67 -7.94 2.86 6.68
C ILE A 67 -6.66 3.15 5.92
N THR A 68 -6.16 4.38 6.02
CA THR A 68 -4.91 4.79 5.37
C THR A 68 -3.80 4.88 6.41
N LEU A 69 -2.63 4.35 6.08
CA LEU A 69 -1.42 4.41 6.89
C LEU A 69 -0.30 4.95 5.99
N ASP A 70 0.58 5.78 6.55
CA ASP A 70 1.79 6.19 5.84
C ASP A 70 2.83 5.04 5.84
N GLY A 71 3.48 4.85 4.69
CA GLY A 71 4.36 3.70 4.45
C GLY A 71 5.75 3.79 5.07
N ASP A 72 6.11 4.94 5.64
CA ASP A 72 7.36 5.20 6.34
C ASP A 72 7.28 4.96 7.86
N GLY A 73 6.13 4.49 8.34
CA GLY A 73 5.92 4.02 9.72
C GLY A 73 6.17 5.09 10.77
N GLN A 74 5.61 6.29 10.57
CA GLN A 74 5.52 7.37 11.54
C GLN A 74 4.07 7.59 12.01
#